data_AF-A0A7W0U783-F1
#
_entry.id   AF-A0A7W0U783-F1
#
_cell.length_a   1.000
_cell.length_b   1.000
_cell.length_c   1.000
_cell.angle_alpha   90.00
_cell.angle_beta   90.00
_cell.angle_gamma   90.00
#
_symmetry.space_group_name_H-M   'P 1'
#
loop_
_entity.id
_entity.type
_entity.pdbx_description
1 polymer ?
#
loop_
_entity_poly.entity_id
_entity_poly.type
_entity_poly.pdbx_seq_one_letter_code
_entity_poly.pdbx_strand_id
1 'polypeptide(L)'
;MADFLTDTRAEIERRLEELRPLQEEYNRLERAKAALEGLDGQPAPSGRARGPRSGGTSARTAAGSGRRAAPANGRRRRRQRAGGRSGETLELVRQNPGITVAEIADRLGMKQRNYLYRIMADLQSQGAVEKEGRGFFAR
;
A
#
# COMPACT_ATOMS: atom_id res chain seq x y z
N MET A 1 -43.07 -5.16 15.51
CA MET A 1 -41.90 -4.31 15.14
C MET A 1 -40.65 -4.67 15.94
N ALA A 2 -40.79 -4.98 17.24
CA ALA A 2 -39.65 -5.44 18.06
C ALA A 2 -39.05 -6.76 17.56
N ASP A 3 -39.88 -7.73 17.16
CA ASP A 3 -39.44 -9.07 16.72
C ASP A 3 -38.60 -9.02 15.43
N PHE A 4 -38.97 -8.15 14.48
CA PHE A 4 -38.20 -7.94 13.25
C PHE A 4 -36.79 -7.39 13.52
N LEU A 5 -36.67 -6.46 14.48
CA LEU A 5 -35.37 -5.88 14.84
C LEU A 5 -34.47 -6.91 15.54
N THR A 6 -35.04 -7.79 16.36
CA THR A 6 -34.29 -8.89 16.97
C THR A 6 -33.86 -9.92 15.94
N ASP A 7 -34.72 -10.27 14.98
CA ASP A 7 -34.40 -11.22 13.92
C ASP A 7 -33.31 -10.68 12.99
N THR A 8 -33.42 -9.41 12.59
CA THR A 8 -32.41 -8.75 11.75
C THR A 8 -31.05 -8.67 12.47
N ARG A 9 -31.06 -8.42 13.79
CA ARG A 9 -29.83 -8.39 14.59
C ARG A 9 -29.16 -9.76 14.62
N ALA A 10 -29.92 -10.82 14.83
CA ALA A 10 -29.42 -12.19 14.84
C ALA A 10 -28.85 -12.60 13.46
N GLU A 11 -29.50 -12.18 12.36
CA GLU A 11 -29.02 -12.42 11.01
C GLU A 11 -27.66 -11.74 10.76
N ILE A 12 -27.52 -10.48 11.18
CA ILE A 12 -26.26 -9.73 11.07
C ILE A 12 -25.15 -10.39 11.90
N GLU A 13 -25.45 -10.79 13.14
CA GLU A 13 -24.48 -11.47 14.00
C GLU A 13 -23.98 -12.78 13.37
N ARG A 14 -24.91 -13.59 12.83
CA ARG A 14 -24.54 -14.83 12.13
C ARG A 14 -23.64 -14.55 10.92
N ARG A 15 -23.95 -13.53 10.13
CA ARG A 15 -23.15 -13.15 8.96
C ARG A 15 -21.78 -12.62 9.35
N LEU A 16 -21.67 -11.93 10.48
CA LEU A 16 -20.37 -11.48 11.03
C LEU A 16 -19.51 -12.67 11.47
N GLU A 17 -20.12 -13.68 12.09
CA GLU A 17 -19.41 -14.91 12.47
C GLU A 17 -18.93 -15.71 11.26
N GLU A 18 -19.76 -15.83 10.21
CA GLU A 18 -19.39 -16.48 8.95
C GLU A 18 -18.22 -15.75 8.24
N LEU A 19 -18.17 -14.41 8.31
CA LEU A 19 -17.14 -13.61 7.65
C LEU A 19 -15.82 -13.50 8.44
N ARG A 20 -15.86 -13.64 9.76
CA ARG A 20 -14.68 -13.53 10.64
C ARG A 20 -13.50 -14.43 10.22
N PRO A 21 -13.66 -15.76 9.99
CA PRO A 21 -12.54 -16.62 9.62
C PRO A 21 -11.93 -16.25 8.26
N LEU A 22 -12.75 -15.82 7.30
CA LEU A 22 -12.26 -15.36 5.99
C LEU A 22 -11.42 -14.09 6.10
N GLN A 23 -11.81 -13.17 7.00
CA GLN A 23 -11.02 -11.98 7.28
C GLN A 23 -9.67 -12.32 7.95
N GLU A 24 -9.66 -13.28 8.86
CA GLU A 24 -8.43 -13.73 9.52
C GLU A 24 -7.46 -14.38 8.52
N GLU A 25 -7.98 -15.22 7.62
CA GLU A 25 -7.19 -15.83 6.55
C GLU A 25 -6.65 -14.78 5.58
N TYR A 26 -7.49 -13.83 5.15
CA TYR A 26 -7.06 -12.70 4.33
C TYR A 26 -5.90 -11.95 4.98
N ASN A 27 -6.03 -11.58 6.26
CA ASN A 27 -4.99 -10.88 7.00
C ASN A 27 -3.70 -11.71 7.13
N ARG A 28 -3.82 -13.04 7.31
CA ARG A 28 -2.68 -13.96 7.33
C ARG A 28 -1.95 -13.96 5.98
N LEU A 29 -2.69 -14.04 4.88
CA LEU A 29 -2.13 -14.04 3.53
C LEU A 29 -1.51 -12.68 3.18
N GLU A 30 -2.13 -11.58 3.59
CA GLU A 30 -1.57 -10.23 3.39
C GLU A 30 -0.23 -10.07 4.12
N ARG A 31 -0.12 -10.55 5.36
CA ARG A 31 1.14 -10.57 6.12
C ARG A 31 2.20 -11.44 5.44
N ALA A 32 1.82 -12.62 4.96
CA ALA A 32 2.73 -13.49 4.23
C ALA A 32 3.25 -12.83 2.95
N LYS A 33 2.35 -12.21 2.17
CA LYS A 33 2.70 -11.44 0.97
C LYS A 33 3.66 -10.30 1.30
N ALA A 34 3.37 -9.52 2.34
CA ALA A 34 4.24 -8.41 2.75
C ALA A 34 5.64 -8.90 3.19
N ALA A 35 5.73 -10.05 3.86
CA ALA A 35 7.01 -10.65 4.22
C ALA A 35 7.82 -11.08 2.99
N LEU A 36 7.16 -11.62 1.97
CA LEU A 36 7.80 -11.99 0.70
C LEU A 36 8.28 -10.75 -0.08
N GLU A 37 7.45 -9.72 -0.20
CA GLU A 37 7.84 -8.46 -0.84
C GLU A 37 9.00 -7.76 -0.10
N GLY A 38 9.06 -7.90 1.23
CA GLY A 38 10.18 -7.41 2.04
C GLY A 38 11.51 -8.14 1.78
N LEU A 39 11.47 -9.40 1.34
CA LEU A 39 12.66 -10.17 0.97
C LEU A 39 13.17 -9.80 -0.43
N ASP A 40 12.27 -9.50 -1.37
CA ASP A 40 12.61 -9.08 -2.74
C ASP A 40 13.25 -7.68 -2.81
N GLY A 41 13.15 -6.89 -1.73
CA GLY A 41 13.62 -5.51 -1.64
C GLY A 41 14.96 -5.28 -0.95
N GLN A 42 15.58 -6.31 -0.36
CA GLN A 42 16.77 -6.16 0.49
C GLN A 42 18.03 -6.70 -0.22
N PRO A 43 18.99 -5.86 -0.69
CA PRO A 43 20.38 -6.31 -0.69
C PRO A 43 20.76 -6.57 0.77
N ALA A 44 21.36 -7.73 1.03
CA ALA A 44 21.74 -8.21 2.36
C ALA A 44 22.22 -7.06 3.28
N PRO A 45 21.73 -6.96 4.54
CA PRO A 45 22.19 -5.92 5.44
C PRO A 45 23.68 -6.10 5.71
N SER A 46 24.48 -5.20 5.14
CA SER A 46 25.87 -5.02 5.52
C SER A 46 25.94 -4.20 6.81
N GLY A 47 26.45 -4.86 7.86
CA GLY A 47 26.93 -4.25 9.12
C GLY A 47 26.02 -4.54 10.32
N ARG A 48 26.48 -5.04 11.47
CA ARG A 48 27.82 -5.03 12.07
C ARG A 48 27.94 -6.07 13.21
N ALA A 49 29.08 -6.78 13.20
CA ALA A 49 29.92 -7.21 14.33
C ALA A 49 29.34 -8.05 15.50
N ARG A 50 29.80 -9.31 15.58
CA ARG A 50 30.79 -9.77 16.59
C ARG A 50 31.21 -11.24 16.33
N GLY A 51 32.46 -11.46 15.90
CA GLY A 51 33.09 -12.78 15.82
C GLY A 51 34.56 -12.67 15.37
N PRO A 52 35.53 -13.34 16.02
CA PRO A 52 36.95 -13.00 15.85
C PRO A 52 37.65 -13.78 14.72
N ARG A 53 38.54 -13.05 14.04
CA ARG A 53 39.85 -13.45 13.47
C ARG A 53 39.93 -14.71 12.59
N SER A 54 40.17 -14.50 11.28
CA SER A 54 41.18 -15.16 10.43
C SER A 54 40.97 -14.59 9.01
N GLY A 55 41.89 -13.81 8.43
CA GLY A 55 43.09 -14.32 7.75
C GLY A 55 42.79 -14.53 6.26
N GLY A 56 43.27 -13.65 5.37
CA GLY A 56 43.18 -13.90 3.92
C GLY A 56 43.19 -12.65 3.04
N THR A 57 44.39 -12.29 2.59
CA THR A 57 44.74 -11.47 1.41
C THR A 57 43.74 -11.47 0.23
N SER A 58 43.44 -10.29 -0.35
CA SER A 58 43.58 -10.09 -1.80
C SER A 58 43.40 -8.64 -2.26
N ALA A 59 44.26 -8.27 -3.22
CA ALA A 59 44.06 -7.34 -4.33
C ALA A 59 43.81 -5.85 -4.08
N ARG A 60 44.91 -5.12 -4.32
CA ARG A 60 44.96 -3.74 -4.81
C ARG A 60 44.36 -3.69 -6.23
N THR A 61 43.40 -2.80 -6.48
CA THR A 61 43.16 -2.21 -7.82
C THR A 61 42.56 -0.80 -7.73
N ALA A 62 43.32 0.13 -8.31
CA ALA A 62 42.91 1.31 -9.08
C ALA A 62 42.05 2.43 -8.44
N ALA A 63 42.77 3.52 -8.10
CA ALA A 63 42.55 4.90 -8.55
C ALA A 63 41.26 5.23 -9.32
N GLY A 64 40.58 6.29 -8.87
CA GLY A 64 39.49 6.93 -9.63
C GLY A 64 38.77 8.05 -8.90
N SER A 65 39.51 9.10 -8.51
CA SER A 65 38.92 10.37 -8.04
C SER A 65 38.17 11.07 -9.18
N GLY A 66 36.85 11.19 -9.03
CA GLY A 66 36.04 12.38 -9.34
C GLY A 66 36.03 12.94 -10.76
N ARG A 67 34.84 12.96 -11.39
CA ARG A 67 34.04 14.18 -11.71
C ARG A 67 33.13 13.98 -12.94
N ARG A 68 31.88 14.42 -12.75
CA ARG A 68 30.87 14.85 -13.77
C ARG A 68 30.22 13.75 -14.62
N ALA A 69 29.17 13.14 -14.07
CA ALA A 69 28.04 12.70 -14.88
C ALA A 69 26.98 13.81 -14.90
N ALA A 70 26.63 14.26 -16.11
CA ALA A 70 25.61 15.26 -16.42
C ALA A 70 24.23 14.92 -15.81
N PRO A 71 23.31 15.89 -15.63
CA PRO A 71 21.98 15.59 -15.11
C PRO A 71 21.18 14.88 -16.21
N ALA A 72 21.19 13.55 -16.19
CA ALA A 72 20.28 12.75 -16.98
C ALA A 72 18.87 12.94 -16.42
N ASN A 73 18.14 13.87 -17.05
CA ASN A 73 16.73 14.11 -16.85
C ASN A 73 15.96 12.85 -17.31
N GLY A 74 15.82 11.91 -16.39
CA GLY A 74 15.32 10.57 -16.68
C GLY A 74 14.67 9.97 -15.46
N ARG A 75 13.49 10.50 -15.13
CA ARG A 75 12.43 9.82 -14.37
C ARG A 75 12.98 8.91 -13.27
N ARG A 76 13.48 9.51 -12.19
CA ARG A 76 13.45 8.84 -10.88
C ARG A 76 11.99 8.49 -10.64
N ARG A 77 11.60 7.26 -10.99
CA ARG A 77 10.43 6.56 -10.45
C ARG A 77 10.70 6.47 -8.95
N ARG A 78 10.46 7.60 -8.28
CA ARG A 78 10.42 7.73 -6.85
C ARG A 78 9.38 6.71 -6.46
N ARG A 79 9.83 5.54 -6.01
CA ARG A 79 9.00 4.49 -5.41
C ARG A 79 8.06 5.22 -4.46
N GLN A 80 6.84 5.49 -4.92
CA GLN A 80 5.83 6.18 -4.14
C GLN A 80 5.39 5.14 -3.14
N ARG A 81 6.10 5.14 -2.00
CA ARG A 81 5.76 4.40 -0.80
C ARG A 81 4.24 4.51 -0.64
N ALA A 82 3.57 3.37 -0.70
CA ALA A 82 2.14 3.19 -0.46
C ALA A 82 1.78 3.44 1.02
N GLY A 83 2.24 4.56 1.57
CA GLY A 83 1.98 5.02 2.93
C GLY A 83 1.69 6.52 2.99
N GLY A 84 1.32 7.11 1.85
CA GLY A 84 0.81 8.49 1.77
C GLY A 84 -0.69 8.52 1.51
N ARG A 85 -1.23 9.71 1.22
CA ARG A 85 -2.67 9.95 0.94
C ARG A 85 -3.34 8.96 -0.01
N SER A 86 -2.61 8.33 -0.92
CA SER A 86 -3.16 7.29 -1.81
C SER A 86 -3.63 6.03 -1.06
N GLY A 87 -2.94 5.63 0.01
CA GLY A 87 -3.34 4.49 0.85
C GLY A 87 -4.58 4.82 1.69
N GLU A 88 -4.59 5.99 2.34
CA GLU A 88 -5.75 6.48 3.09
C GLU A 88 -6.99 6.62 2.21
N THR A 89 -6.79 7.08 0.97
CA THR A 89 -7.85 7.18 -0.02
C THR A 89 -8.37 5.80 -0.44
N LEU A 90 -7.47 4.81 -0.63
CA LEU A 90 -7.84 3.44 -0.93
C LEU A 90 -8.67 2.81 0.21
N GLU A 91 -8.24 3.01 1.46
CA GLU A 91 -8.99 2.55 2.64
C GLU A 91 -10.40 3.15 2.68
N LEU A 92 -10.54 4.43 2.36
CA LEU A 92 -11.84 5.09 2.31
C LEU A 92 -12.77 4.47 1.26
N VAL A 93 -12.24 4.16 0.07
CA VAL A 93 -12.97 3.50 -1.02
C VAL A 93 -13.33 2.07 -0.66
N ARG A 94 -12.47 1.34 0.05
CA ARG A 94 -12.77 -0.01 0.57
C ARG A 94 -13.90 0.02 1.60
N GLN A 95 -13.91 1.01 2.49
CA GLN A 95 -14.95 1.16 3.51
C GLN A 95 -16.27 1.69 2.94
N ASN A 96 -16.24 2.41 1.81
CA ASN A 96 -17.40 3.07 1.22
C ASN A 96 -17.39 2.82 -0.30
N PRO A 97 -17.82 1.64 -0.77
CA PRO A 97 -17.89 1.36 -2.19
C PRO A 97 -18.86 2.34 -2.89
N GLY A 98 -18.45 2.89 -4.03
CA GLY A 98 -19.20 3.89 -4.78
C GLY A 98 -18.96 5.34 -4.34
N ILE A 99 -18.04 5.59 -3.41
CA ILE A 99 -17.72 6.94 -2.94
C ILE A 99 -17.17 7.82 -4.08
N THR A 100 -17.59 9.08 -4.10
CA THR A 100 -17.18 10.06 -5.10
C THR A 100 -15.93 10.83 -4.68
N VAL A 101 -15.24 11.43 -5.65
CA VAL A 101 -14.06 12.30 -5.39
C VAL A 101 -14.38 13.44 -4.42
N ALA A 102 -15.60 14.00 -4.50
CA ALA A 102 -16.02 15.08 -3.62
C ALA A 102 -16.12 14.60 -2.16
N GLU A 103 -16.78 13.47 -1.93
CA GLU A 103 -16.97 12.90 -0.59
C GLU A 103 -15.65 12.45 0.04
N ILE A 104 -14.73 11.88 -0.76
CA ILE A 104 -13.38 11.55 -0.29
C ILE A 104 -12.65 12.83 0.14
N ALA A 105 -12.75 13.91 -0.63
CA ALA A 105 -12.09 15.18 -0.29
C ALA A 105 -12.64 15.76 1.02
N ASP A 106 -13.96 15.71 1.22
CA ASP A 106 -14.61 16.23 2.42
C ASP A 106 -14.22 15.42 3.67
N ARG A 107 -14.21 14.08 3.58
CA ARG A 107 -13.85 13.20 4.70
C ARG A 107 -12.37 13.30 5.09
N LEU A 108 -11.48 13.48 4.11
CA LEU A 108 -10.04 13.63 4.34
C LEU A 108 -9.64 15.10 4.62
N GLY A 109 -10.60 16.02 4.70
CA GLY A 109 -10.35 17.45 4.91
C GLY A 109 -9.46 18.07 3.83
N MET A 110 -9.45 17.52 2.62
CA MET A 110 -8.57 17.95 1.54
C MET A 110 -9.21 19.05 0.71
N LYS A 111 -8.62 20.25 0.77
CA LYS A 111 -9.04 21.40 -0.05
C LYS A 111 -8.77 21.21 -1.56
N GLN A 112 -7.91 20.25 -1.94
CA GLN A 112 -7.41 20.10 -3.31
C GLN A 112 -8.02 18.88 -4.01
N ARG A 113 -9.24 19.04 -4.56
CA ARG A 113 -9.91 17.99 -5.36
C ARG A 113 -9.08 17.54 -6.57
N ASN A 114 -8.30 18.44 -7.16
CA ASN A 114 -7.44 18.13 -8.32
C ASN A 114 -6.35 17.09 -7.97
N TYR A 115 -5.83 17.12 -6.74
CA TYR A 115 -4.84 16.13 -6.29
C TYR A 115 -5.45 14.73 -6.19
N LEU A 116 -6.71 14.65 -5.78
CA LEU A 116 -7.44 13.40 -5.64
C LEU A 116 -7.66 12.70 -7.00
N TYR A 117 -7.91 13.45 -8.08
CA TYR A 117 -8.01 12.85 -9.42
C TYR A 117 -6.70 12.19 -9.87
N ARG A 118 -5.54 12.75 -9.50
CA ARG A 118 -4.24 12.14 -9.81
C ARG A 118 -4.02 10.87 -9.01
N ILE A 119 -4.38 10.89 -7.72
CA ILE A 119 -4.36 9.69 -6.87
C ILE A 119 -5.29 8.61 -7.43
N MET A 120 -6.51 8.97 -7.81
CA MET A 120 -7.47 8.02 -8.41
C MET A 120 -6.94 7.41 -9.70
N ALA A 121 -6.36 8.23 -10.58
CA ALA A 121 -5.73 7.74 -11.81
C ALA A 121 -4.57 6.78 -11.51
N ASP A 122 -3.72 7.11 -10.53
CA ASP A 122 -2.61 6.25 -10.11
C ASP A 122 -3.12 4.93 -9.50
N LEU A 123 -4.12 4.97 -8.62
CA LEU A 123 -4.74 3.79 -7.99
C LEU A 123 -5.45 2.89 -9.01
N GLN A 124 -6.13 3.49 -9.98
CA GLN A 124 -6.77 2.77 -11.08
C GLN A 124 -5.73 2.14 -12.00
N SER A 125 -4.62 2.83 -12.31
CA SER A 125 -3.51 2.27 -13.10
C SER A 125 -2.83 1.08 -12.41
N GLN A 126 -2.87 1.05 -11.08
CA GLN A 126 -2.38 -0.05 -10.25
C GLN A 126 -3.39 -1.19 -10.08
N GLY A 127 -4.62 -1.03 -10.61
CA GLY A 127 -5.69 -2.02 -10.50
C GLY A 127 -6.30 -2.15 -9.11
N ALA A 128 -6.06 -1.19 -8.21
CA ALA A 128 -6.56 -1.22 -6.83
C ALA A 128 -7.98 -0.66 -6.69
N VAL A 129 -8.41 0.14 -7.67
CA VAL A 129 -9.72 0.80 -7.69
C VAL A 129 -10.26 0.80 -9.12
N GLU A 130 -11.55 0.58 -9.26
CA GLU A 130 -12.30 0.70 -10.50
C GLU A 130 -13.28 1.88 -10.43
N LYS A 131 -13.47 2.58 -11.55
CA LYS A 131 -14.41 3.70 -11.63
C LYS A 131 -15.71 3.22 -12.26
N GLU A 132 -16.81 3.37 -11.53
CA GLU A 132 -18.15 3.05 -12.03
C GLU A 132 -19.03 4.30 -11.89
N GLY A 133 -19.45 4.84 -13.04
CA GLY A 133 -20.17 6.11 -13.10
C GLY A 133 -19.37 7.28 -12.49
N ARG A 134 -19.88 7.83 -11.39
CA ARG A 134 -19.24 8.92 -10.63
C ARG A 134 -18.50 8.43 -9.37
N GLY A 135 -18.67 7.16 -9.02
CA GLY A 135 -18.11 6.54 -7.83
C GLY A 135 -16.88 5.67 -8.12
N PHE A 136 -16.19 5.32 -7.07
CA PHE A 136 -15.03 4.44 -7.10
C PHE A 136 -15.27 3.19 -6.24
N PHE A 137 -14.82 2.05 -6.72
CA PHE A 137 -14.97 0.74 -6.09
C PHE A 137 -13.59 0.11 -5.91
N ALA A 138 -13.29 -0.41 -4.72
CA ALA A 138 -12.05 -1.14 -4.52
C ALA A 138 -12.12 -2.52 -5.19
N ARG A 139 -11.00 -2.96 -5.76
CA ARG A 139 -10.91 -4.19 -6.55
C ARG A 139 -10.16 -5.29 -5.82
#